data_AF-A0A6B3G4S0-F1
#
_entry.id   AF-A0A6B3G4S0-F1
#
_cell.length_a   1.000
_cell.length_b   1.000
_cell.length_c   1.000
_cell.angle_alpha   90.00
_cell.angle_beta   90.00
_cell.angle_gamma   90.00
#
_symmetry.space_group_name_H-M   'P 1'
#
loop_
_entity.id
_entity.type
_entity.pdbx_description
1 polymer ?
#
loop_
_entity_poly.entity_id
_entity_poly.type
_entity_poly.pdbx_seq_one_letter_code
_entity_poly.pdbx_strand_id
1 'polypeptide(L)'
;MNTVPAAAAPYGTWPSPIDAALAASHDGRPDHLGTVGDEVWWTEPRPAEGGRRALIRRRADGTTAPALPAPWNTRSRVIEYGGQP
;
A
#
# COMPACT_ATOMS: atom_id res chain seq x y z
N MET A 1 -24.62 -26.13 -12.07
CA MET A 1 -23.46 -25.74 -11.24
C MET A 1 -23.56 -26.52 -9.95
N ASN A 2 -22.75 -27.58 -9.78
CA ASN A 2 -22.75 -28.36 -8.55
C ASN A 2 -21.90 -27.64 -7.50
N THR A 3 -22.54 -27.13 -6.45
CA THR A 3 -21.86 -26.64 -5.25
C THR A 3 -21.39 -27.84 -4.44
N VAL A 4 -20.08 -28.03 -4.32
CA VAL A 4 -19.52 -29.00 -3.35
C VAL A 4 -19.85 -28.46 -1.95
N PRO A 5 -20.50 -29.24 -1.07
CA PRO A 5 -20.75 -28.78 0.29
C PRO A 5 -19.40 -28.52 0.98
N ALA A 6 -19.28 -27.38 1.66
CA ALA A 6 -18.09 -27.08 2.44
C ALA A 6 -17.90 -28.19 3.49
N ALA A 7 -16.75 -28.87 3.45
CA ALA A 7 -16.44 -29.91 4.42
C ALA A 7 -16.32 -29.29 5.82
N ALA A 8 -16.96 -29.93 6.81
CA ALA A 8 -16.78 -29.54 8.20
C ALA A 8 -15.31 -29.74 8.61
N ALA A 9 -14.69 -28.69 9.13
CA ALA A 9 -13.30 -28.68 9.56
C ALA A 9 -13.16 -27.90 10.88
N PRO A 10 -12.25 -28.29 11.79
CA PRO A 10 -12.01 -27.58 13.04
C PRO A 10 -11.71 -26.08 12.82
N TYR A 11 -12.09 -25.25 13.78
CA TYR A 11 -11.75 -23.83 13.75
C TYR A 11 -10.23 -23.62 13.58
N GLY A 12 -9.86 -22.72 12.68
CA GLY A 12 -8.45 -22.43 12.36
C GLY A 12 -7.80 -23.36 11.34
N THR A 13 -8.50 -24.37 10.83
CA THR A 13 -7.94 -25.34 9.84
C THR A 13 -8.49 -25.20 8.43
N TRP A 14 -9.35 -24.20 8.20
CA TRP A 14 -9.91 -23.96 6.88
C TRP A 14 -8.82 -23.50 5.90
N PRO A 15 -8.72 -24.11 4.71
CA PRO A 15 -7.81 -23.63 3.69
C PRO A 15 -8.19 -22.19 3.31
N SER A 16 -7.22 -21.29 3.38
CA SER A 16 -7.37 -19.87 3.04
C SER A 16 -6.58 -19.57 1.77
N PRO A 17 -7.17 -18.87 0.78
CA PRO A 17 -6.41 -18.33 -0.35
C PRO A 17 -5.57 -17.11 0.05
N ILE A 18 -5.75 -16.59 1.27
CA ILE A 18 -5.00 -15.47 1.83
C ILE A 18 -3.91 -16.03 2.72
N ASP A 19 -2.67 -15.97 2.24
CA ASP A 19 -1.48 -16.27 3.01
C ASP A 19 -0.86 -14.99 3.61
N ALA A 20 0.17 -15.16 4.44
CA ALA A 20 0.85 -14.04 5.08
C ALA A 20 1.56 -13.12 4.08
N ALA A 21 2.05 -13.65 2.96
CA ALA A 21 2.73 -12.87 1.94
C ALA A 21 1.75 -11.97 1.18
N LEU A 22 0.57 -12.50 0.83
CA LEU A 22 -0.51 -11.75 0.23
C LEU A 22 -0.98 -10.65 1.17
N ALA A 23 -1.20 -10.96 2.45
CA ALA A 23 -1.56 -9.97 3.46
C ALA A 23 -0.53 -8.84 3.56
N ALA A 24 0.77 -9.17 3.65
CA ALA A 24 1.84 -8.18 3.76
C ALA A 24 2.03 -7.34 2.48
N SER A 25 1.75 -7.90 1.29
CA SER A 25 1.87 -7.19 0.02
C SER A 25 0.87 -6.05 -0.15
N HIS A 26 -0.26 -6.13 0.57
CA HIS A 26 -1.34 -5.14 0.56
C HIS A 26 -1.30 -4.24 1.80
N ASP A 27 -0.15 -4.17 2.50
CA ASP A 27 -0.02 -3.37 3.71
C ASP A 27 -0.15 -1.87 3.42
N GLY A 28 -0.97 -1.19 4.23
CA GLY A 28 -1.20 0.25 4.20
C GLY A 28 -2.15 0.79 3.12
N ARG A 29 -2.13 2.11 2.93
CA ARG A 29 -3.02 2.86 2.02
C ARG A 29 -2.35 4.16 1.54
N PRO A 30 -2.84 4.77 0.45
CA PRO A 30 -2.51 6.16 0.11
C PRO A 30 -2.79 7.09 1.30
N ASP A 31 -1.88 8.03 1.54
CA ASP A 31 -1.98 9.04 2.60
C ASP A 31 -1.34 10.37 2.18
N HIS A 32 -1.61 11.45 2.92
CA HIS A 32 -1.12 12.81 2.63
C HIS A 32 -1.44 13.27 1.19
N LEU A 33 -2.70 13.10 0.78
CA LEU A 33 -3.19 13.57 -0.52
C LEU A 33 -3.11 15.10 -0.59
N GLY A 34 -2.58 15.62 -1.69
CA GLY A 34 -2.51 17.06 -1.98
C GLY A 34 -2.46 17.35 -3.48
N THR A 35 -2.60 18.62 -3.83
CA THR A 35 -2.55 19.10 -5.21
C THR A 35 -1.44 20.11 -5.41
N VAL A 36 -0.74 20.02 -6.54
CA VAL A 36 0.24 21.01 -7.01
C VAL A 36 -0.14 21.39 -8.42
N GLY A 37 -0.80 22.54 -8.60
CA GLY A 37 -1.40 22.89 -9.89
C GLY A 37 -2.49 21.90 -10.29
N ASP A 38 -2.36 21.33 -11.48
CA ASP A 38 -3.25 20.31 -12.07
C ASP A 38 -2.88 18.87 -11.69
N GLU A 39 -1.88 18.70 -10.82
CA GLU A 39 -1.35 17.40 -10.42
C GLU A 39 -1.84 16.99 -9.03
N VAL A 40 -2.00 15.69 -8.85
CA VAL A 40 -2.39 15.07 -7.58
C VAL A 40 -1.21 14.27 -7.04
N TRP A 41 -0.91 14.46 -5.77
CA TRP A 41 0.23 13.87 -5.09
C TRP A 41 -0.21 13.16 -3.81
N TRP A 42 0.42 12.02 -3.49
CA TRP A 42 0.18 11.29 -2.25
C TRP A 42 1.40 10.45 -1.88
N THR A 43 1.44 9.95 -0.66
CA THR A 43 2.39 8.90 -0.24
C THR A 43 1.73 7.53 -0.25
N GLU A 44 2.44 6.50 -0.70
CA GLU A 44 1.95 5.12 -0.63
C GLU A 44 3.02 4.14 -0.14
N PRO A 45 2.63 3.06 0.55
CA PRO A 45 3.55 2.06 1.05
C PRO A 45 4.16 1.25 -0.11
N ARG A 46 5.43 0.87 0.05
CA ARG A 46 6.15 -0.09 -0.79
C ARG A 46 6.75 -1.20 0.08
N PRO A 47 5.95 -2.20 0.51
CA PRO A 47 6.43 -3.26 1.39
C PRO A 47 7.64 -4.02 0.82
N ALA A 48 7.63 -4.29 -0.49
CA ALA A 48 8.71 -4.97 -1.19
C ALA A 48 9.98 -4.11 -1.40
N GLU A 49 9.95 -2.81 -1.11
CA GLU A 49 11.07 -1.87 -1.29
C GLU A 49 11.63 -1.40 0.06
N GLY A 50 11.88 -2.34 0.97
CA GLY A 50 12.41 -2.05 2.31
C GLY A 50 11.43 -1.32 3.22
N GLY A 51 10.11 -1.50 2.99
CA GLY A 51 9.06 -0.88 3.81
C GLY A 51 8.98 0.65 3.70
N ARG A 52 9.58 1.24 2.67
CA ARG A 52 9.53 2.70 2.45
C ARG A 52 8.12 3.18 2.10
N ARG A 53 7.88 4.49 2.28
CA ARG A 53 6.77 5.20 1.64
C ARG A 53 7.30 5.97 0.43
N ALA A 54 6.67 5.78 -0.72
CA ALA A 54 6.99 6.48 -1.96
C ALA A 54 6.07 7.70 -2.11
N LEU A 55 6.63 8.82 -2.59
CA LEU A 55 5.84 9.95 -3.08
C LEU A 55 5.41 9.67 -4.51
N ILE A 56 4.11 9.68 -4.75
CA ILE A 56 3.50 9.43 -6.05
C ILE A 56 2.99 10.73 -6.63
N ARG A 57 3.21 10.89 -7.94
CA ARG A 57 2.71 12.00 -8.75
C ARG A 57 1.77 11.45 -9.79
N ARG A 58 0.54 11.98 -9.82
CA ARG A 58 -0.41 11.82 -10.91
C ARG A 58 -0.54 13.13 -11.68
N ARG A 59 -0.17 13.11 -12.95
CA ARG A 59 -0.29 14.27 -13.85
C ARG A 59 -1.74 14.44 -14.33
N ALA A 60 -2.02 15.59 -14.94
CA ALA A 60 -3.34 15.88 -15.50
C ALA A 60 -3.78 14.90 -16.61
N ASP A 61 -2.83 14.33 -17.35
CA ASP A 61 -3.07 13.27 -18.34
C ASP A 61 -3.43 11.90 -17.71
N GLY A 62 -3.42 11.81 -16.38
CA GLY A 62 -3.72 10.60 -15.62
C GLY A 62 -2.53 9.66 -15.39
N THR A 63 -1.35 9.94 -15.97
CA THR A 63 -0.15 9.14 -15.74
C THR A 63 0.28 9.22 -14.28
N THR A 64 0.56 8.06 -13.69
CA THR A 64 0.92 7.93 -12.27
C THR A 64 2.28 7.25 -12.14
N ALA A 65 3.21 7.86 -11.40
CA ALA A 65 4.52 7.27 -11.13
C ALA A 65 5.12 7.77 -9.80
N PRO A 66 6.05 6.99 -9.19
CA PRO A 66 6.88 7.50 -8.11
C PRO A 66 7.71 8.71 -8.57
N ALA A 67 7.68 9.79 -7.80
CA ALA A 67 8.49 10.98 -8.08
C ALA A 67 9.94 10.82 -7.62
N LEU A 68 10.18 9.93 -6.64
CA LEU A 68 11.50 9.62 -6.10
C LEU A 68 11.78 8.10 -6.21
N PRO A 69 12.95 7.69 -6.74
CA PRO A 69 13.31 6.28 -6.82
C PRO A 69 13.62 5.71 -5.42
N ALA A 70 13.61 4.38 -5.29
CA ALA A 70 14.22 3.74 -4.13
C ALA A 70 15.72 4.15 -4.04
N PRO A 71 16.29 4.33 -2.83
CA PRO A 71 15.73 4.01 -1.52
C PRO A 71 15.05 5.19 -0.79
N TRP A 72 14.69 6.28 -1.47
CA TRP A 72 14.06 7.43 -0.82
C TRP A 72 12.78 7.06 -0.07
N ASN A 73 12.69 7.48 1.19
CA ASN A 73 11.56 7.18 2.08
C ASN A 73 10.94 8.49 2.57
N THR A 74 9.72 8.80 2.12
CA THR A 74 9.01 10.04 2.49
C THR A 74 8.31 9.88 3.84
N ARG A 75 9.12 9.71 4.88
CA ARG A 75 8.71 9.65 6.29
C ARG A 75 9.67 10.46 7.13
N SER A 76 9.17 11.00 8.22
CA SER A 76 9.98 11.61 9.28
C SER A 76 9.70 10.90 10.61
N ARG A 77 10.50 11.25 11.62
CA ARG A 77 10.30 10.85 13.02
C ARG A 77 9.81 11.99 13.89
N VAL A 78 9.21 13.03 13.28
CA VAL A 78 8.55 14.09 14.06
C VAL A 78 7.56 13.39 14.99
N ILE A 79 7.66 13.67 16.29
CA ILE A 79 6.89 13.05 17.37
C ILE A 79 6.88 11.50 17.35
N GLU A 80 7.83 10.84 16.68
CA GLU A 80 7.90 9.39 16.42
C GLU A 80 6.76 8.78 15.58
N TYR A 81 5.69 9.54 15.33
CA TYR A 81 4.58 9.14 14.45
C TYR A 81 4.73 9.64 13.01
N GLY A 82 5.68 10.57 12.79
CA GLY A 82 5.84 11.26 11.52
C GLY A 82 4.99 12.53 11.45
N GLY A 83 5.38 13.43 10.55
CA GLY A 83 4.62 14.64 10.20
C GLY A 83 4.18 14.60 8.74
N GLN A 84 3.58 15.70 8.28
CA GLN A 84 3.32 15.89 6.86
C GLN A 84 4.65 15.96 6.09
N PRO A 85 4.87 15.08 5.09
CA PRO A 85 6.09 15.03 4.30
C PRO A 85 6.14 16.10 3.20
#